data_AF-W9Q2H6-F1
#
_entry.id   AF-W9Q2H6-F1
#
_cell.length_a   1.000
_cell.length_b   1.000
_cell.length_c   1.000
_cell.angle_alpha   90.00
_cell.angle_beta   90.00
_cell.angle_gamma   90.00
#
_symmetry.space_group_name_H-M   'P 1'
#
loop_
_entity.id
_entity.type
_entity.pdbx_description
1 polymer ?
#
loop_
_entity_poly.entity_id
_entity_poly.type
_entity_poly.pdbx_seq_one_letter_code
_entity_poly.pdbx_strand_id
1 'polypeptide(L)'
;MEMAPSDIIKRMQDAAVSYEKQELGARETLLDLNRQLLAELETPTDFIQRIWFATASLGGCLEVAANRKVFQLLQGAENGLTTQALSEKTGIAGPLLERFMRHFVAHKVVRFSKSTGWHATALSNTLAQENYQHSISFCQQAAAKSFCNFPDHFKQANYQHPGLTDGPYQYAHNSSLPFFDWLAANPPFVNLFGSFMSV
;
A
#
# COMPACT_ATOMS: atom_id res chain seq x y z
N MET A 1 29.00 -11.25 2.00
CA MET A 1 29.13 -12.13 3.19
C MET A 1 27.82 -12.03 3.92
N GLU A 2 27.12 -13.15 4.07
CA GLU A 2 25.80 -13.23 4.71
C GLU A 2 25.94 -12.79 6.18
N MET A 3 25.06 -11.92 6.65
CA MET A 3 25.14 -11.32 7.99
C MET A 3 24.15 -12.03 8.89
N ALA A 4 24.61 -12.58 10.02
CA ALA A 4 23.72 -13.31 10.91
C ALA A 4 22.58 -12.40 11.43
N PRO A 5 21.35 -12.92 11.64
CA PRO A 5 20.23 -12.14 12.16
C PRO A 5 20.55 -11.39 13.47
N SER A 6 21.38 -11.98 14.34
CA SER A 6 21.84 -11.35 15.57
C SER A 6 22.67 -10.08 15.33
N ASP A 7 23.44 -10.03 14.26
CA ASP A 7 24.28 -8.86 13.95
C ASP A 7 23.47 -7.76 13.27
N ILE A 8 22.48 -8.14 12.44
CA ILE A 8 21.51 -7.18 11.90
C ILE A 8 20.74 -6.51 13.05
N ILE A 9 20.26 -7.28 14.02
CA ILE A 9 19.53 -6.75 15.19
C ILE A 9 20.39 -5.77 15.99
N LYS A 10 21.68 -6.06 16.23
CA LYS A 10 22.59 -5.12 16.91
C LYS A 10 22.70 -3.80 16.15
N ARG A 11 22.89 -3.86 14.83
CA ARG A 11 22.94 -2.66 13.98
C ARG A 11 21.62 -1.90 13.96
N MET A 12 20.48 -2.60 14.05
CA MET A 12 19.17 -1.95 14.19
C MET A 12 19.04 -1.19 15.51
N GLN A 13 19.62 -1.70 16.60
CA GLN A 13 19.65 -0.98 17.88
C GLN A 13 20.43 0.33 17.77
N ASP A 14 21.61 0.30 17.15
CA ASP A 14 22.40 1.51 16.91
C ASP A 14 21.66 2.50 16.00
N ALA A 15 21.08 2.02 14.90
CA ALA A 15 20.30 2.84 13.98
C ALA A 15 19.04 3.43 14.63
N ALA A 16 18.41 2.72 15.58
CA ALA A 16 17.28 3.23 16.34
C ALA A 16 17.68 4.39 17.25
N VAL A 17 18.83 4.31 17.92
CA VAL A 17 19.37 5.43 18.73
C VAL A 17 19.67 6.64 17.84
N SER A 18 20.26 6.44 16.67
CA SER A 18 20.47 7.51 15.68
C SER A 18 19.16 8.13 15.18
N TYR A 19 18.13 7.29 14.96
CA TYR A 19 16.81 7.74 14.52
C TYR A 19 16.12 8.60 15.60
N GLU A 20 16.21 8.22 16.87
CA GLU A 20 15.68 9.01 18.00
C GLU A 20 16.37 10.37 18.12
N LYS A 21 17.65 10.45 17.77
CA LYS A 21 18.42 11.71 17.68
C LYS A 21 18.16 12.51 16.41
N GLN A 22 17.28 12.03 15.52
CA GLN A 22 16.97 12.65 14.23
C GLN A 22 18.19 12.81 13.32
N GLU A 23 19.14 11.88 13.40
CA GLU A 23 20.32 11.87 12.52
C GLU A 23 19.90 11.56 11.08
N LEU A 24 20.47 12.31 10.12
CA LEU A 24 20.17 12.16 8.70
C LEU A 24 20.56 10.76 8.20
N GLY A 25 19.64 10.08 7.51
CA GLY A 25 19.85 8.72 7.00
C GLY A 25 19.58 7.59 8.00
N ALA A 26 19.32 7.90 9.27
CA ALA A 26 19.07 6.89 10.29
C ALA A 26 17.78 6.10 10.02
N ARG A 27 16.73 6.80 9.55
CA ARG A 27 15.45 6.16 9.16
C ARG A 27 15.65 5.18 8.01
N GLU A 28 16.37 5.60 6.97
CA GLU A 28 16.64 4.81 5.77
C GLU A 28 17.46 3.58 6.14
N THR A 29 18.48 3.75 7.00
CA THR A 29 19.30 2.66 7.53
C THR A 29 18.44 1.65 8.30
N LEU A 30 17.55 2.12 9.17
CA LEU A 30 16.69 1.24 9.96
C LEU A 30 15.71 0.46 9.07
N LEU A 31 15.16 1.09 8.04
CA LEU A 31 14.29 0.45 7.06
C LEU A 31 15.04 -0.60 6.23
N ASP A 32 16.26 -0.31 5.81
CA ASP A 32 17.11 -1.23 5.06
C ASP A 32 17.45 -2.47 5.89
N LEU A 33 17.93 -2.28 7.12
CA LEU A 33 18.23 -3.37 8.05
C LEU A 33 16.99 -4.22 8.37
N ASN A 34 15.81 -3.60 8.50
CA ASN A 34 14.57 -4.34 8.71
C ASN A 34 14.21 -5.21 7.49
N ARG A 35 14.41 -4.72 6.26
CA ARG A 35 14.22 -5.51 5.04
C ARG A 35 15.25 -6.62 4.92
N GLN A 36 16.49 -6.36 5.30
CA GLN A 36 17.54 -7.36 5.34
C GLN A 36 17.17 -8.48 6.33
N LEU A 37 16.79 -8.13 7.56
CA LEU A 37 16.36 -9.10 8.56
C LEU A 37 15.18 -9.95 8.05
N LEU A 38 14.21 -9.33 7.38
CA LEU A 38 13.09 -10.04 6.78
C LEU A 38 13.58 -11.05 5.71
N ALA A 39 14.50 -10.65 4.84
CA ALA A 39 15.05 -11.51 3.80
C ALA A 39 15.83 -12.72 4.35
N GLU A 40 16.54 -12.55 5.47
CA GLU A 40 17.26 -13.64 6.15
C GLU A 40 16.31 -14.64 6.86
N LEU A 41 15.10 -14.20 7.22
CA LEU A 41 14.14 -14.99 8.00
C LEU A 41 13.04 -15.66 7.16
N GLU A 42 12.64 -15.04 6.05
CA GLU A 42 11.55 -15.57 5.22
C GLU A 42 11.96 -16.86 4.51
N THR A 43 11.08 -17.86 4.56
CA THR A 43 11.17 -18.97 3.61
C THR A 43 10.74 -18.50 2.22
N PRO A 44 11.10 -19.23 1.14
CA PRO A 44 10.61 -18.92 -0.20
C PRO A 44 9.08 -18.88 -0.29
N THR A 45 8.38 -19.71 0.49
CA THR A 45 6.91 -19.71 0.57
C THR A 45 6.38 -18.43 1.22
N ASP A 46 6.98 -17.99 2.32
CA ASP A 46 6.59 -16.75 3.02
C ASP A 46 6.76 -15.54 2.09
N PHE A 47 7.89 -15.48 1.38
CA PHE A 47 8.16 -14.43 0.41
C PHE A 47 7.09 -14.34 -0.68
N ILE A 48 6.73 -15.46 -1.31
CA ILE A 48 5.70 -15.52 -2.36
C ILE A 48 4.33 -15.10 -1.82
N GLN A 49 3.95 -15.61 -0.65
CA GLN A 49 2.66 -15.27 -0.02
C GLN A 49 2.61 -13.81 0.40
N ARG A 50 3.70 -13.24 0.92
CA ARG A 50 3.77 -11.82 1.28
C ARG A 50 3.56 -10.93 0.05
N ILE A 51 4.15 -11.27 -1.09
CA ILE A 51 4.01 -10.46 -2.31
C ILE A 51 2.58 -10.57 -2.86
N TRP A 52 2.11 -11.79 -3.09
CA TRP A 52 0.89 -12.00 -3.88
C TRP A 52 -0.39 -12.04 -3.05
N PHE A 53 -0.35 -12.59 -1.84
CA PHE A 53 -1.55 -12.71 -1.01
C PHE A 53 -1.64 -11.60 0.02
N ALA A 54 -0.54 -11.15 0.61
CA ALA A 54 -0.59 -10.07 1.58
C ALA A 54 -0.59 -8.69 0.88
N THR A 55 0.48 -8.38 0.14
CA THR A 55 0.73 -7.03 -0.40
C THR A 55 -0.22 -6.67 -1.53
N ALA A 56 -0.36 -7.53 -2.55
CA ALA A 56 -1.23 -7.23 -3.69
C ALA A 56 -2.71 -7.12 -3.29
N SER A 57 -3.19 -8.01 -2.41
CA SER A 57 -4.58 -7.94 -1.92
C SER A 57 -4.82 -6.73 -1.01
N LEU A 58 -3.81 -6.29 -0.24
CA LEU A 58 -3.90 -5.11 0.61
C LEU A 58 -4.19 -3.86 -0.21
N GLY A 59 -3.53 -3.69 -1.37
CA GLY A 59 -3.79 -2.57 -2.28
C GLY A 59 -5.27 -2.46 -2.68
N GLY A 60 -5.86 -3.58 -3.11
CA GLY A 60 -7.29 -3.64 -3.42
C GLY A 60 -8.19 -3.35 -2.22
N CYS A 61 -7.83 -3.85 -1.03
CA CYS A 61 -8.59 -3.58 0.20
C CYS A 61 -8.52 -2.08 0.57
N LEU A 62 -7.35 -1.45 0.45
CA LEU A 62 -7.15 -0.02 0.72
C LEU A 62 -8.01 0.84 -0.20
N GLU A 63 -8.12 0.49 -1.49
CA GLU A 63 -8.99 1.20 -2.43
C GLU A 63 -10.47 1.10 -2.04
N VAL A 64 -10.94 -0.09 -1.65
CA VAL A 64 -12.32 -0.25 -1.16
C VAL A 64 -12.54 0.57 0.12
N ALA A 65 -11.58 0.55 1.05
CA ALA A 65 -11.65 1.33 2.28
C ALA A 65 -11.67 2.84 2.01
N ALA A 66 -10.89 3.32 1.04
CA ALA A 66 -10.86 4.71 0.61
C ALA A 66 -12.22 5.12 0.01
N ASN A 67 -12.72 4.34 -0.95
CA ASN A 67 -14.01 4.57 -1.60
C ASN A 67 -15.19 4.60 -0.62
N ARG A 68 -15.10 3.87 0.50
CA ARG A 68 -16.13 3.82 1.55
C ARG A 68 -15.79 4.65 2.79
N LYS A 69 -14.77 5.51 2.71
CA LYS A 69 -14.34 6.44 3.76
C LYS A 69 -14.06 5.80 5.12
N VAL A 70 -13.57 4.56 5.12
CA VAL A 70 -13.33 3.78 6.35
C VAL A 70 -12.36 4.51 7.28
N PHE A 71 -11.29 5.09 6.74
CA PHE A 71 -10.26 5.75 7.54
C PHE A 71 -10.75 7.05 8.17
N GLN A 72 -11.52 7.86 7.44
CA GLN A 72 -12.13 9.09 7.94
C GLN A 72 -13.15 8.77 9.05
N LEU A 73 -13.94 7.71 8.89
CA LEU A 73 -14.90 7.27 9.92
C LEU A 73 -14.20 6.81 11.20
N LEU A 74 -13.06 6.12 11.09
CA LEU A 74 -12.27 5.69 12.25
C LEU A 74 -11.51 6.85 12.90
N GLN A 75 -11.02 7.80 12.11
CA GLN A 75 -10.34 9.00 12.61
C GLN A 75 -11.29 9.86 13.46
N GLY A 76 -12.57 9.96 13.07
CA GLY A 76 -13.60 10.67 13.83
C GLY A 76 -14.17 9.91 15.04
N ALA A 77 -13.72 8.68 15.31
CA ALA A 77 -14.27 7.84 16.37
C ALA A 77 -13.31 7.70 17.57
N GLU A 78 -13.49 8.55 18.58
CA GLU A 78 -12.64 8.55 19.80
C GLU A 78 -12.60 7.20 20.51
N ASN A 79 -13.74 6.51 20.60
CA ASN A 79 -13.89 5.23 21.29
C ASN A 79 -13.92 4.02 20.35
N GLY A 80 -13.48 4.18 19.10
CA GLY A 80 -13.56 3.13 18.08
C GLY A 80 -14.98 2.86 17.58
N LEU A 81 -15.10 1.93 16.63
CA LEU A 81 -16.38 1.53 16.01
C LEU A 81 -16.53 0.01 16.00
N THR A 82 -17.71 -0.49 16.36
CA THR A 82 -18.03 -1.91 16.18
C THR A 82 -18.11 -2.26 14.69
N THR A 83 -17.97 -3.55 14.34
CA THR A 83 -18.17 -4.01 12.95
C THR A 83 -19.55 -3.62 12.43
N GLN A 84 -20.59 -3.72 13.26
CA GLN A 84 -21.94 -3.34 12.89
C GLN A 84 -22.05 -1.84 12.58
N ALA A 85 -21.59 -0.97 13.49
CA ALA A 85 -21.68 0.48 13.29
C ALA A 85 -20.88 0.94 12.06
N LEU A 86 -19.68 0.38 11.85
CA LEU A 86 -18.87 0.69 10.68
C LEU A 86 -19.50 0.12 9.41
N SER A 87 -20.13 -1.07 9.46
CA SER A 87 -20.86 -1.67 8.34
C SER A 87 -22.04 -0.78 7.92
N GLU A 88 -22.85 -0.30 8.86
CA GLU A 88 -23.97 0.61 8.61
C GLU A 88 -23.50 1.92 7.95
N LYS A 89 -22.42 2.52 8.46
CA LYS A 89 -21.87 3.79 7.93
C LYS A 89 -21.22 3.64 6.56
N THR A 90 -20.56 2.51 6.31
CA THR A 90 -19.82 2.27 5.06
C THR A 90 -20.69 1.59 4.00
N GLY A 91 -21.78 0.94 4.37
CA GLY A 91 -22.55 0.06 3.48
C GLY A 91 -21.82 -1.23 3.08
N ILE A 92 -20.64 -1.51 3.64
CA ILE A 92 -19.94 -2.79 3.41
C ILE A 92 -20.58 -3.82 4.33
N ALA A 93 -21.01 -4.96 3.79
CA ALA A 93 -21.58 -6.05 4.59
C ALA A 93 -20.61 -6.47 5.71
N GLY A 94 -21.12 -6.63 6.94
CA GLY A 94 -20.33 -6.92 8.14
C GLY A 94 -19.28 -8.03 7.97
N PRO A 95 -19.61 -9.22 7.43
CA PRO A 95 -18.64 -10.29 7.21
C PRO A 95 -17.50 -9.91 6.24
N LEU A 96 -17.80 -9.12 5.19
CA LEU A 96 -16.80 -8.63 4.26
C LEU A 96 -15.91 -7.56 4.90
N LEU A 97 -16.53 -6.62 5.61
CA LEU A 97 -15.82 -5.58 6.35
C LEU A 97 -14.85 -6.20 7.36
N GLU A 98 -15.28 -7.21 8.11
CA GLU A 98 -14.43 -7.88 9.09
C GLU A 98 -13.19 -8.52 8.44
N ARG A 99 -13.31 -9.08 7.24
CA ARG A 99 -12.16 -9.63 6.48
C ARG A 99 -11.16 -8.54 6.13
N PHE A 100 -11.62 -7.41 5.60
CA PHE A 100 -10.75 -6.26 5.30
C PHE A 100 -10.09 -5.71 6.57
N MET A 101 -10.86 -5.53 7.63
CA MET A 101 -10.36 -4.98 8.89
C MET A 101 -9.34 -5.90 9.57
N ARG A 102 -9.53 -7.23 9.51
CA ARG A 102 -8.51 -8.19 9.98
C ARG A 102 -7.23 -8.13 9.15
N HIS A 103 -7.35 -7.96 7.83
CA HIS A 103 -6.19 -7.75 6.96
C HIS A 103 -5.44 -6.46 7.32
N PHE A 104 -6.18 -5.36 7.55
CA PHE A 104 -5.61 -4.11 8.03
C PHE A 104 -4.94 -4.22 9.40
N VAL A 105 -5.47 -5.02 10.32
CA VAL A 105 -4.82 -5.29 11.61
C VAL A 105 -3.50 -6.05 11.41
N ALA A 106 -3.47 -7.06 10.54
CA ALA A 106 -2.25 -7.80 10.22
C ALA A 106 -1.14 -6.87 9.67
N HIS A 107 -1.54 -5.86 8.88
CA HIS A 107 -0.65 -4.86 8.30
C HIS A 107 -0.50 -3.56 9.11
N LYS A 108 -1.00 -3.52 10.37
CA LYS A 108 -0.91 -2.35 11.27
C LYS A 108 -1.55 -1.06 10.73
N VAL A 109 -2.45 -1.18 9.75
CA VAL A 109 -3.22 -0.06 9.19
C VAL A 109 -4.30 0.39 10.18
N VAL A 110 -4.93 -0.55 10.89
CA VAL A 110 -5.90 -0.29 11.96
C VAL A 110 -5.58 -1.16 13.18
N ARG A 111 -6.19 -0.87 14.32
CA ARG A 111 -6.10 -1.71 15.53
C ARG A 111 -7.49 -2.21 15.95
N PHE A 112 -7.54 -3.34 16.65
CA PHE A 112 -8.79 -3.91 17.15
C PHE A 112 -8.75 -4.08 18.67
N SER A 113 -9.86 -3.73 19.31
CA SER A 113 -10.14 -3.94 20.72
C SER A 113 -11.42 -4.76 20.86
N LYS A 114 -11.41 -5.79 21.72
CA LYS A 114 -12.59 -6.61 21.96
C LYS A 114 -13.75 -5.81 22.57
N SER A 115 -13.46 -4.82 23.40
CA SER A 115 -14.49 -4.02 24.10
C SER A 115 -15.05 -2.89 23.24
N THR A 116 -14.24 -2.35 22.34
CA THR A 116 -14.54 -1.08 21.63
C THR A 116 -14.46 -1.18 20.11
N GLY A 117 -14.15 -2.35 19.56
CA GLY A 117 -14.14 -2.60 18.12
C GLY A 117 -12.88 -2.10 17.42
N TRP A 118 -13.06 -1.51 16.23
CA TRP A 118 -12.01 -1.05 15.35
C TRP A 118 -11.59 0.39 15.66
N HIS A 119 -10.29 0.67 15.58
CA HIS A 119 -9.73 1.98 15.84
C HIS A 119 -8.69 2.35 14.79
N ALA A 120 -8.55 3.66 14.55
CA ALA A 120 -7.49 4.19 13.71
C ALA A 120 -6.10 3.97 14.32
N THR A 121 -5.06 4.12 13.51
CA THR A 121 -3.66 4.25 13.90
C THR A 121 -3.13 5.57 13.34
N ALA A 122 -1.89 5.95 13.67
CA ALA A 122 -1.24 7.09 13.02
C ALA A 122 -1.25 6.93 11.49
N LEU A 123 -1.00 5.71 10.99
CA LEU A 123 -1.04 5.40 9.57
C LEU A 123 -2.44 5.62 8.97
N SER A 124 -3.50 5.01 9.50
CA SER A 124 -4.84 5.21 8.91
C SER A 124 -5.34 6.65 9.05
N ASN A 125 -4.96 7.38 10.10
CA ASN A 125 -5.25 8.81 10.21
C ASN A 125 -4.59 9.62 9.09
N THR A 126 -3.34 9.31 8.76
CA THR A 126 -2.65 9.92 7.61
C THR A 126 -3.32 9.51 6.30
N LEU A 127 -3.63 8.22 6.13
CA LEU A 127 -4.30 7.73 4.92
C LEU A 127 -5.68 8.36 4.71
N ALA A 128 -6.35 8.85 5.76
CA ALA A 128 -7.65 9.53 5.66
C ALA A 128 -7.58 10.87 4.92
N GLN A 129 -6.39 11.48 4.78
CA GLN A 129 -6.20 12.74 4.06
C GLN A 129 -6.39 12.56 2.55
N GLU A 130 -6.96 13.57 1.90
CA GLU A 130 -7.36 13.51 0.48
C GLU A 130 -6.22 13.12 -0.46
N ASN A 131 -5.02 13.66 -0.27
CA ASN A 131 -3.84 13.35 -1.09
C ASN A 131 -3.45 11.86 -1.02
N TYR A 132 -3.54 11.21 0.14
CA TYR A 132 -3.29 9.78 0.27
C TYR A 132 -4.45 8.93 -0.27
N GLN A 133 -5.69 9.40 -0.15
CA GLN A 133 -6.84 8.73 -0.80
C GLN A 133 -6.69 8.72 -2.31
N HIS A 134 -6.34 9.86 -2.90
CA HIS A 134 -6.03 9.99 -4.32
C HIS A 134 -4.83 9.13 -4.74
N SER A 135 -3.78 9.10 -3.91
CA SER A 135 -2.62 8.22 -4.11
C SER A 135 -3.00 6.74 -4.19
N ILE A 136 -3.86 6.26 -3.27
CA ILE A 136 -4.36 4.89 -3.26
C ILE A 136 -5.11 4.60 -4.56
N SER A 137 -6.02 5.49 -4.97
CA SER A 137 -6.81 5.31 -6.18
C SER A 137 -5.96 5.37 -7.45
N PHE A 138 -4.99 6.29 -7.55
CA PHE A 138 -4.03 6.31 -8.66
C PHE A 138 -3.25 4.99 -8.73
N CYS A 139 -2.65 4.57 -7.62
CA CYS A 139 -1.86 3.35 -7.57
C CYS A 139 -2.68 2.12 -7.92
N GLN A 140 -3.91 1.99 -7.43
CA GLN A 140 -4.74 0.82 -7.69
C GLN A 140 -5.33 0.81 -9.11
N GLN A 141 -5.86 1.94 -9.57
CA GLN A 141 -6.61 1.99 -10.83
C GLN A 141 -5.71 2.18 -12.06
N ALA A 142 -4.57 2.87 -11.91
CA ALA A 142 -3.64 3.13 -13.01
C ALA A 142 -2.38 2.26 -12.94
N ALA A 143 -1.58 2.40 -11.88
CA ALA A 143 -0.26 1.79 -11.80
C ALA A 143 -0.31 0.25 -11.66
N ALA A 144 -1.07 -0.26 -10.68
CA ALA A 144 -1.16 -1.69 -10.39
C ALA A 144 -1.68 -2.50 -11.59
N LYS A 145 -2.62 -1.93 -12.36
CA LYS A 145 -3.11 -2.55 -13.60
C LYS A 145 -1.97 -2.79 -14.60
N SER A 146 -1.05 -1.83 -14.76
CA SER A 146 0.13 -2.00 -15.60
C SER A 146 1.04 -3.12 -15.10
N PHE A 147 1.32 -3.17 -13.79
CA PHE A 147 2.19 -4.18 -13.19
C PHE A 147 1.67 -5.61 -13.39
N CYS A 148 0.35 -5.81 -13.21
CA CYS A 148 -0.28 -7.11 -13.43
C CYS A 148 -0.19 -7.59 -14.88
N ASN A 149 0.00 -6.68 -15.85
CA ASN A 149 0.10 -7.00 -17.27
C ASN A 149 1.56 -7.04 -17.78
N PHE A 150 2.56 -6.82 -16.91
CA PHE A 150 3.98 -6.92 -17.32
C PHE A 150 4.32 -8.26 -17.99
N PRO A 151 3.91 -9.43 -17.45
CA PRO A 151 4.28 -10.70 -18.07
C PRO A 151 3.77 -10.83 -19.51
N ASP A 152 2.51 -10.47 -19.75
CA ASP A 152 1.88 -10.57 -21.07
C ASP A 152 2.46 -9.56 -22.05
N HIS A 153 2.64 -8.31 -21.60
CA HIS A 153 3.24 -7.25 -22.39
C HIS A 153 4.66 -7.63 -22.84
N PHE A 154 5.55 -7.99 -21.91
CA PHE A 154 6.94 -8.29 -22.25
C PHE A 154 7.07 -9.58 -23.06
N LYS A 155 6.17 -10.55 -22.87
CA LYS A 155 6.10 -11.72 -23.75
C LYS A 155 5.73 -11.33 -25.19
N GLN A 156 4.71 -10.48 -25.37
CA GLN A 156 4.30 -9.98 -26.69
C GLN A 156 5.40 -9.13 -27.34
N ALA A 157 6.10 -8.31 -26.56
CA ALA A 157 7.22 -7.49 -27.03
C ALA A 157 8.52 -8.29 -27.24
N ASN A 158 8.50 -9.63 -27.12
CA ASN A 158 9.69 -10.49 -27.19
C ASN A 158 10.85 -9.99 -26.30
N TYR A 159 10.48 -9.55 -25.09
CA TYR A 159 11.36 -9.02 -24.05
C TYR A 159 12.25 -7.85 -24.51
N GLN A 160 11.79 -7.07 -25.49
CA GLN A 160 12.47 -5.86 -25.95
C GLN A 160 12.10 -4.64 -25.10
N HIS A 161 12.97 -3.63 -25.16
CA HIS A 161 12.75 -2.35 -24.48
C HIS A 161 11.54 -1.62 -25.10
N PRO A 162 10.56 -1.18 -24.31
CA PRO A 162 9.41 -0.45 -24.84
C PRO A 162 9.78 0.99 -25.23
N GLY A 163 9.14 1.54 -26.25
CA GLY A 163 9.14 2.97 -26.51
C GLY A 163 8.14 3.73 -25.62
N LEU A 164 7.88 4.99 -25.98
CA LEU A 164 7.02 5.89 -25.21
C LEU A 164 5.52 5.53 -25.30
N THR A 165 5.10 4.94 -26.42
CA THR A 165 3.68 4.73 -26.80
C THR A 165 3.28 3.26 -26.88
N ASP A 166 4.19 2.35 -26.55
CA ASP A 166 4.05 0.90 -26.66
C ASP A 166 4.60 0.19 -25.42
N GLY A 167 4.62 0.87 -24.27
CA GLY A 167 5.02 0.30 -23.00
C GLY A 167 3.92 -0.49 -22.28
N PRO A 168 4.24 -1.08 -21.11
CA PRO A 168 3.30 -1.88 -20.34
C PRO A 168 2.10 -1.06 -19.83
N TYR A 169 2.27 0.25 -19.64
CA TYR A 169 1.16 1.15 -19.27
C TYR A 169 0.14 1.27 -20.41
N GLN A 170 0.63 1.53 -21.63
CA GLN A 170 -0.16 1.60 -22.86
C GLN A 170 -0.89 0.29 -23.13
N TYR A 171 -0.18 -0.83 -23.00
CA TYR A 171 -0.75 -2.17 -23.11
C TYR A 171 -1.91 -2.38 -22.12
N ALA A 172 -1.68 -2.14 -20.83
CA ALA A 172 -2.68 -2.37 -19.78
C ALA A 172 -3.91 -1.46 -19.88
N HIS A 173 -3.76 -0.27 -20.46
CA HIS A 173 -4.85 0.70 -20.63
C HIS A 173 -5.41 0.75 -22.05
N ASN A 174 -4.99 -0.17 -22.93
CA ASN A 174 -5.38 -0.22 -24.34
C ASN A 174 -5.33 1.16 -25.01
N SER A 175 -4.18 1.83 -24.87
CA SER A 175 -3.97 3.19 -25.35
C SER A 175 -2.60 3.31 -26.01
N SER A 176 -2.47 4.19 -26.99
CA SER A 176 -1.17 4.57 -27.59
C SER A 176 -0.65 5.91 -27.07
N LEU A 177 -1.33 6.53 -26.10
CA LEU A 177 -0.92 7.82 -25.55
C LEU A 177 0.32 7.66 -24.66
N PRO A 178 1.29 8.59 -24.72
CA PRO A 178 2.28 8.76 -23.67
C PRO A 178 1.62 8.91 -22.29
N PHE A 179 2.33 8.54 -21.21
CA PHE A 179 1.77 8.48 -19.86
C PHE A 179 1.03 9.75 -19.43
N PHE A 180 1.65 10.93 -19.55
CA PHE A 180 1.03 12.20 -19.15
C PHE A 180 -0.18 12.58 -20.01
N ASP A 181 -0.13 12.31 -21.32
CA ASP A 181 -1.25 12.54 -22.22
C ASP A 181 -2.43 11.62 -21.88
N TRP A 182 -2.14 10.37 -21.49
CA TRP A 182 -3.15 9.45 -21.01
C TRP A 182 -3.81 9.97 -19.73
N LEU A 183 -3.06 10.50 -18.76
CA LEU A 183 -3.65 11.08 -17.55
C LEU A 183 -4.60 12.23 -17.91
N ALA A 184 -4.18 13.14 -18.79
CA ALA A 184 -4.98 14.27 -19.24
C ALA A 184 -6.25 13.86 -20.00
N ALA A 185 -6.16 12.82 -20.83
CA ALA A 185 -7.29 12.30 -21.61
C ALA A 185 -8.27 11.46 -20.78
N ASN A 186 -7.89 11.00 -19.58
CA ASN A 186 -8.70 10.12 -18.74
C ASN A 186 -8.92 10.76 -17.35
N PRO A 187 -9.90 11.66 -17.19
CA PRO A 187 -10.29 12.12 -15.85
C PRO A 187 -10.74 10.95 -14.96
N PRO A 188 -10.40 10.95 -13.65
CA PRO A 188 -9.78 12.03 -12.88
C PRO A 188 -8.24 11.92 -12.73
N PHE A 189 -7.55 11.16 -13.59
CA PHE A 189 -6.18 10.69 -13.30
C PHE A 189 -5.10 11.79 -13.20
N VAL A 190 -5.27 12.96 -13.82
CA VAL A 190 -4.36 14.11 -13.58
C VAL A 190 -4.37 14.51 -12.10
N ASN A 191 -5.55 14.65 -11.51
CA ASN A 191 -5.69 15.07 -10.11
C ASN A 191 -5.18 13.99 -9.18
N LEU A 192 -5.51 12.72 -9.45
CA LEU A 192 -5.06 11.61 -8.62
C LEU A 192 -3.53 11.50 -8.62
N PHE A 193 -2.91 11.60 -9.80
CA PHE A 193 -1.45 11.60 -9.94
C PHE A 193 -0.81 12.83 -9.30
N GLY A 194 -1.41 14.02 -9.45
CA GLY A 194 -0.93 15.24 -8.81
C GLY A 194 -0.86 15.12 -7.28
N SER A 195 -1.88 14.51 -6.67
CA SER A 195 -1.85 14.19 -5.24
C SER A 195 -0.78 13.16 -4.88
N PHE A 196 -0.59 12.12 -5.69
CA PHE A 196 0.49 11.14 -5.49
C PHE A 196 1.90 11.76 -5.55
N MET A 197 2.10 12.81 -6.34
CA MET A 197 3.37 13.51 -6.42
C MET A 197 3.57 14.56 -5.32
N SER A 198 2.56 14.80 -4.48
CA SER A 198 2.57 15.82 -3.43
C SER A 198 2.82 15.28 -2.01
N VAL A 199 2.88 13.95 -1.87
CA VAL A 199 3.05 13.24 -0.58
C VAL A 199 4.49 12.95 -0.23
#